data_AF-A0A7S4JPN1-F1
#
_entry.id   AF-A0A7S4JPN1-F1
#
_cell.length_a   1.000
_cell.length_b   1.000
_cell.length_c   1.000
_cell.angle_alpha   90.00
_cell.angle_beta   90.00
_cell.angle_gamma   90.00
#
_symmetry.space_group_name_H-M   'P 1'
#
loop_
_entity.id
_entity.type
_entity.pdbx_description
1 polymer ?
#
loop_
_entity_poly.entity_id
_entity_poly.type
_entity_poly.pdbx_seq_one_letter_code
_entity_poly.pdbx_strand_id
1 'polypeptide(L)'
;MANNKKRGIWDRVSEFITVDGTKVIGHTPQFEAWLLAAKKPSGCDPELHGVMLNANRHPRTSSAKGLVMRNVEFSHFNCTADAAAIQFDDGHVYNGGLSDAPSTFESVTFDSSSVLTKMSSCYALSEGQRDIALEDKDGSLNPAGTGVAGFIVSDDPDALERTGAAAGTCVSLGDESCLSYCEGLCLQNFLVHTVATGGDVRLKLTKAGGETYYVDKHWDDQYRNDYKSFGTYSFSIPEGDYDVTFLDEDGNQFYAESPTYEMMAAPECPKGLSTLNIIRPSPDSAQCNELIKHQDFEDGELTGYQIHRDSGRNQKLEVVEGGADNSQYAIKLTRTWYREMITKYLDTACLTEGETFDVRLSYRVVDADANGVACGDGTAPGCPELYIYHASHTYYNVGSTIGTYDANGWNTFQGSFTVTAAMSAASKVEAVFFDKSTNGYGGSFTGNLLLDNFSITKSDASSQS
;
A
#
# COMPACT_ATOMS: atom_id res chain seq x y z
N MET A 1 20.32 -27.66 17.43
CA MET A 1 19.16 -27.18 18.20
C MET A 1 19.41 -25.74 18.59
N ALA A 2 18.77 -24.79 17.90
CA ALA A 2 18.75 -23.40 18.33
C ALA A 2 17.57 -23.24 19.31
N ASN A 3 17.84 -22.74 20.52
CA ASN A 3 16.80 -22.38 21.47
C ASN A 3 16.36 -20.95 21.15
N ASN A 4 15.27 -20.80 20.39
CA ASN A 4 14.77 -19.48 20.02
C ASN A 4 13.83 -18.85 21.05
N LYS A 5 13.71 -19.45 22.25
CA LYS A 5 13.02 -18.96 23.46
C LYS A 5 11.53 -18.57 23.34
N LYS A 6 11.00 -18.29 22.14
CA LYS A 6 9.61 -17.89 21.84
C LYS A 6 9.16 -18.14 20.40
N ARG A 7 10.07 -18.18 19.41
CA ARG A 7 9.69 -18.26 17.98
C ARG A 7 10.56 -19.26 17.24
N GLY A 8 10.00 -20.32 16.64
CA GLY A 8 10.79 -21.27 15.85
C GLY A 8 11.41 -20.63 14.61
N ILE A 9 10.74 -20.74 13.47
CA ILE A 9 11.08 -20.04 12.23
C ILE A 9 10.21 -18.79 12.19
N TRP A 10 10.84 -17.62 12.16
CA TRP A 10 10.11 -16.36 12.06
C TRP A 10 10.29 -15.82 10.65
N ASP A 11 9.18 -15.68 9.94
CA ASP A 11 9.13 -15.10 8.62
C ASP A 11 8.24 -13.86 8.65
N ARG A 12 8.76 -12.76 8.10
CA ARG A 12 7.90 -11.66 7.68
C ARG A 12 7.53 -12.01 6.26
N VAL A 13 6.26 -12.29 5.98
CA VAL A 13 5.71 -12.91 4.77
C VAL A 13 6.26 -12.36 3.43
N SER A 14 7.03 -11.27 3.39
CA SER A 14 7.82 -10.82 2.22
C SER A 14 9.24 -11.37 2.08
N GLU A 15 9.80 -12.07 3.06
CA GLU A 15 11.13 -12.66 2.94
C GLU A 15 10.99 -13.98 2.18
N PHE A 16 11.69 -14.12 1.05
CA PHE A 16 11.64 -15.36 0.28
C PHE A 16 12.35 -16.47 1.05
N ILE A 17 11.61 -17.15 1.91
CA ILE A 17 12.09 -18.26 2.73
C ILE A 17 11.58 -19.56 2.12
N THR A 18 12.49 -20.53 1.98
CA THR A 18 12.16 -21.90 1.62
C THR A 18 12.56 -22.82 2.76
N VAL A 19 11.60 -23.60 3.27
CA VAL A 19 11.82 -24.66 4.26
C VAL A 19 11.54 -25.99 3.57
N ASP A 20 12.58 -26.81 3.39
CA ASP A 20 12.48 -28.10 2.69
C ASP A 20 13.08 -29.23 3.53
N GLY A 21 12.43 -30.39 3.52
CA GLY A 21 12.94 -31.64 4.11
C GLY A 21 13.24 -31.54 5.62
N THR A 22 12.43 -30.78 6.35
CA THR A 22 12.70 -30.39 7.74
C THR A 22 11.63 -30.93 8.69
N LYS A 23 12.07 -31.42 9.86
CA LYS A 23 11.17 -31.75 10.97
C LYS A 23 11.23 -30.65 12.03
N VAL A 24 10.11 -29.98 12.25
CA VAL A 24 9.94 -28.94 13.27
C VAL A 24 9.31 -29.57 14.52
N ILE A 25 10.02 -29.50 15.64
CA ILE A 25 9.57 -30.11 16.90
C ILE A 25 9.40 -28.98 17.92
N GLY A 26 8.18 -28.79 18.42
CA GLY A 26 7.87 -27.74 19.39
C GLY A 26 8.51 -28.01 20.75
N HIS A 27 7.97 -28.98 21.48
CA HIS A 27 8.43 -29.35 22.82
C HIS A 27 9.11 -30.73 22.83
N THR A 28 10.43 -30.77 23.04
CA THR A 28 11.17 -32.04 23.05
C THR A 28 11.34 -32.60 24.47
N PRO A 29 11.33 -33.93 24.67
CA PRO A 29 11.67 -34.54 25.96
C PRO A 29 13.06 -34.14 26.47
N GLN A 30 14.02 -33.89 25.57
CA GLN A 30 15.35 -33.42 25.91
C GLN A 30 15.33 -32.00 26.49
N PHE A 31 14.46 -31.13 25.94
CA PHE A 31 14.28 -29.78 26.46
C PHE A 31 13.60 -29.79 27.83
N GLU A 32 12.60 -30.66 28.04
CA GLU A 32 12.00 -30.89 29.36
C GLU A 32 13.03 -31.35 30.39
N ALA A 33 13.84 -32.36 30.03
CA ALA A 33 14.90 -32.86 30.89
C ALA A 33 15.92 -31.76 31.23
N TRP A 34 16.23 -30.88 30.28
CA TRP A 34 17.10 -29.73 30.50
C TRP A 34 16.46 -28.69 31.43
N LEU A 35 15.19 -28.32 31.23
CA LEU A 35 14.48 -27.38 32.11
C LEU A 35 14.44 -27.89 33.55
N LEU A 36 14.15 -29.19 33.71
CA LEU A 36 14.14 -29.87 35.00
C LEU A 36 15.53 -29.84 35.66
N ALA A 37 16.58 -30.17 34.91
CA ALA A 37 17.97 -30.13 35.40
C ALA A 37 18.41 -28.71 35.77
N ALA A 38 17.95 -27.70 35.02
CA ALA A 38 18.21 -26.29 35.27
C ALA A 38 17.35 -25.69 36.39
N LYS A 39 16.45 -26.48 37.02
CA LYS A 39 15.46 -26.04 38.01
C LYS A 39 14.64 -24.84 37.51
N LYS A 40 14.37 -24.80 36.19
CA LYS A 40 13.44 -23.85 35.60
C LYS A 40 12.03 -24.45 35.68
N PRO A 41 10.98 -23.61 35.80
CA PRO A 41 9.62 -24.11 35.73
C PRO A 41 9.46 -24.91 34.42
N SER A 42 8.98 -26.15 34.52
CA SER A 42 8.47 -26.90 33.38
C SER A 42 7.10 -26.34 33.03
N GLY A 43 7.07 -25.11 32.53
CA GLY A 43 5.88 -24.51 31.94
C GLY A 43 6.08 -24.54 30.44
N CYS A 44 5.10 -25.07 29.70
CA CYS A 44 5.09 -24.76 28.28
C CYS A 44 4.89 -23.26 28.13
N ASP A 45 5.58 -22.68 27.16
CA ASP A 45 5.26 -21.34 26.73
C ASP A 45 3.87 -21.41 26.06
N PRO A 46 2.86 -20.66 26.53
CA PRO A 46 1.58 -20.59 25.84
C PRO A 46 1.72 -20.11 24.39
N GLU A 47 2.77 -19.35 24.07
CA GLU A 47 3.07 -18.80 22.74
C GLU A 47 4.05 -19.70 21.96
N LEU A 48 3.96 -21.03 22.10
CA LEU A 48 4.85 -21.93 21.37
C LEU A 48 4.44 -22.04 19.90
N HIS A 49 5.19 -21.35 19.03
CA HIS A 49 4.97 -21.37 17.58
C HIS A 49 6.13 -21.97 16.80
N GLY A 50 5.82 -22.88 15.87
CA GLY A 50 6.81 -23.57 15.03
C GLY A 50 7.30 -22.69 13.89
N VAL A 51 6.38 -22.28 13.02
CA VAL A 51 6.58 -21.28 11.97
C VAL A 51 5.65 -20.12 12.26
N MET A 52 6.16 -18.90 12.17
CA MET A 52 5.38 -17.69 12.36
C MET A 52 5.45 -16.85 11.09
N LEU A 53 4.28 -16.54 10.54
CA LEU A 53 4.05 -15.81 9.31
C LEU A 53 3.51 -14.42 9.68
N ASN A 54 4.35 -13.40 9.61
CA ASN A 54 3.94 -12.03 9.91
C ASN A 54 3.54 -11.33 8.61
N ALA A 55 2.30 -10.85 8.54
CA ALA A 55 1.88 -10.00 7.45
C ALA A 55 2.78 -8.76 7.36
N ASN A 56 2.98 -8.31 6.12
CA ASN A 56 3.81 -7.14 5.90
C ASN A 56 3.02 -5.89 6.27
N ARG A 57 3.65 -5.00 7.01
CA ARG A 57 3.12 -3.64 7.19
C ARG A 57 3.22 -2.80 5.93
N HIS A 58 4.18 -3.13 5.09
CA HIS A 58 4.46 -2.35 3.89
C HIS A 58 4.21 -3.20 2.67
N PRO A 59 3.38 -2.71 1.74
CA PRO A 59 3.28 -3.33 0.44
C PRO A 59 4.67 -3.38 -0.18
N ARG A 60 5.15 -4.58 -0.51
CA ARG A 60 6.39 -4.72 -1.28
C ARG A 60 6.03 -4.87 -2.76
N THR A 61 6.96 -4.47 -3.61
CA THR A 61 6.84 -4.61 -5.07
C THR A 61 6.58 -6.07 -5.48
N SER A 62 6.00 -6.31 -6.67
CA SER A 62 5.73 -7.64 -7.30
C SER A 62 6.83 -8.70 -7.25
N SER A 63 8.04 -8.37 -6.83
CA SER A 63 9.09 -9.35 -6.56
C SER A 63 8.93 -10.07 -5.21
N ALA A 64 7.99 -9.65 -4.36
CA ALA A 64 7.76 -10.28 -3.07
C ALA A 64 7.34 -11.74 -3.28
N LYS A 65 8.12 -12.67 -2.71
CA LYS A 65 7.78 -14.08 -2.64
C LYS A 65 7.60 -14.41 -1.18
N GLY A 66 6.52 -15.12 -0.86
CA GLY A 66 6.27 -15.56 0.49
C GLY A 66 6.99 -16.85 0.83
N LEU A 67 6.49 -17.51 1.87
CA LEU A 67 7.04 -18.75 2.38
C LEU A 67 6.77 -19.90 1.41
N VAL A 68 7.79 -20.71 1.14
CA VAL A 68 7.66 -21.99 0.45
C VAL A 68 7.99 -23.10 1.44
N MET A 69 7.02 -23.95 1.78
CA MET A 69 7.24 -25.14 2.62
C MET A 69 7.05 -26.42 1.84
N ARG A 70 8.08 -27.28 1.88
CA ARG A 70 8.09 -28.58 1.21
C ARG A 70 8.58 -29.67 2.14
N ASN A 71 7.92 -30.83 2.16
CA ASN A 71 8.39 -31.99 2.93
C ASN A 71 8.65 -31.65 4.41
N VAL A 72 7.74 -30.88 5.02
CA VAL A 72 7.89 -30.41 6.41
C VAL A 72 7.00 -31.25 7.33
N GLU A 73 7.56 -31.72 8.44
CA GLU A 73 6.82 -32.45 9.47
C GLU A 73 6.82 -31.65 10.78
N PHE A 74 5.64 -31.41 11.34
CA PHE A 74 5.46 -30.77 12.64
C PHE A 74 5.07 -31.79 13.72
N SER A 75 5.66 -31.68 14.91
CA SER A 75 5.31 -32.52 16.07
C SER A 75 5.52 -31.80 17.40
N HIS A 76 4.84 -32.25 18.45
CA HIS A 76 4.95 -31.75 19.81
C HIS A 76 4.58 -30.27 20.01
N PHE A 77 3.47 -29.84 19.38
CA PHE A 77 2.75 -28.58 19.59
C PHE A 77 1.41 -28.84 20.28
N ASN A 78 1.41 -29.53 21.41
CA ASN A 78 0.22 -29.95 22.15
C ASN A 78 0.19 -29.50 23.61
N CYS A 79 0.94 -28.46 23.94
CA CYS A 79 1.18 -28.11 25.32
C CYS A 79 0.16 -27.11 25.89
N THR A 80 -0.42 -26.26 25.04
CA THR A 80 -1.52 -25.33 25.34
C THR A 80 -2.45 -25.28 24.14
N ALA A 81 -3.66 -24.75 24.32
CA ALA A 81 -4.58 -24.48 23.21
C ALA A 81 -4.02 -23.40 22.26
N ASP A 82 -3.26 -22.47 22.81
CA ASP A 82 -2.63 -21.35 22.09
C ASP A 82 -1.35 -21.76 21.31
N ALA A 83 -0.82 -22.96 21.55
CA ALA A 83 0.34 -23.47 20.82
C ALA A 83 -0.08 -23.91 19.41
N ALA A 84 0.51 -23.26 18.40
CA ALA A 84 0.24 -23.55 16.99
C ALA A 84 1.53 -23.95 16.27
N ALA A 85 1.47 -25.02 15.47
CA ALA A 85 2.61 -25.40 14.65
C ALA A 85 2.96 -24.32 13.60
N ILE A 86 1.94 -23.66 13.04
CA ILE A 86 2.06 -22.51 12.14
C ILE A 86 1.15 -21.39 12.65
N GLN A 87 1.69 -20.19 12.86
CA GLN A 87 0.97 -19.05 13.43
C GLN A 87 1.04 -17.85 12.49
N PHE A 88 -0.08 -17.20 12.24
CA PHE A 88 -0.11 -15.89 11.58
C PHE A 88 -0.17 -14.80 12.62
N ASP A 89 0.91 -13.99 12.64
CA ASP A 89 1.09 -12.87 13.57
C ASP A 89 1.08 -13.26 15.06
N ASP A 90 1.68 -12.43 15.89
CA ASP A 90 1.83 -12.65 17.33
C ASP A 90 1.64 -11.37 18.17
N GLY A 91 0.93 -10.39 17.62
CA GLY A 91 0.75 -9.07 18.27
C GLY A 91 1.85 -8.10 17.98
N HIS A 92 2.58 -8.35 16.91
CA HIS A 92 3.60 -7.45 16.43
C HIS A 92 3.25 -6.78 15.12
N VAL A 93 2.14 -7.10 14.47
CA VAL A 93 1.58 -6.18 13.48
C VAL A 93 0.62 -5.24 14.19
N TYR A 94 0.87 -3.94 14.09
CA TYR A 94 -0.08 -2.94 14.55
C TYR A 94 -1.11 -2.75 13.43
N ASN A 95 -2.40 -2.93 13.73
CA ASN A 95 -3.59 -2.61 12.93
C ASN A 95 -3.40 -2.74 11.41
N GLY A 96 -3.85 -3.87 10.87
CA GLY A 96 -3.74 -4.13 9.45
C GLY A 96 -2.30 -4.48 9.04
N GLY A 97 -2.04 -5.77 8.84
CA GLY A 97 -0.96 -6.24 7.96
C GLY A 97 -1.48 -6.77 6.63
N LEU A 98 -0.75 -6.54 5.54
CA LEU A 98 -1.07 -7.05 4.22
C LEU A 98 -0.54 -8.48 4.08
N SER A 99 -1.41 -9.40 3.67
CA SER A 99 -0.98 -10.68 3.10
C SER A 99 -0.80 -10.46 1.60
N ASP A 100 0.35 -9.93 1.22
CA ASP A 100 0.66 -9.53 -0.16
C ASP A 100 1.58 -10.54 -0.86
N ALA A 101 2.28 -11.41 -0.13
CA ALA A 101 3.20 -12.36 -0.73
C ALA A 101 2.58 -13.77 -0.87
N PRO A 102 2.66 -14.38 -2.07
CA PRO A 102 2.19 -15.74 -2.29
C PRO A 102 3.02 -16.72 -1.47
N SER A 103 2.36 -17.47 -0.60
CA SER A 103 2.98 -18.56 0.16
C SER A 103 2.44 -19.90 -0.32
N THR A 104 3.33 -20.89 -0.46
CA THR A 104 3.00 -22.20 -1.02
C THR A 104 3.46 -23.33 -0.10
N PHE A 105 2.62 -24.37 -0.02
CA PHE A 105 2.77 -25.51 0.86
C PHE A 105 2.66 -26.78 0.02
N GLU A 106 3.51 -27.75 0.31
CA GLU A 106 3.54 -29.04 -0.37
C GLU A 106 4.10 -30.09 0.60
N SER A 107 3.40 -31.20 0.76
CA SER A 107 3.82 -32.32 1.61
C SER A 107 4.14 -31.86 3.05
N VAL A 108 3.26 -31.01 3.59
CA VAL A 108 3.32 -30.54 4.98
C VAL A 108 2.45 -31.45 5.84
N THR A 109 3.04 -32.02 6.89
CA THR A 109 2.38 -33.02 7.73
C THR A 109 2.47 -32.67 9.22
N PHE A 110 1.51 -33.15 10.00
CA PHE A 110 1.47 -32.96 11.45
C PHE A 110 1.28 -34.31 12.12
N ASP A 111 2.06 -34.57 13.16
CA ASP A 111 1.78 -35.66 14.08
C ASP A 111 0.50 -35.33 14.89
N SER A 112 -0.63 -35.90 14.47
CA SER A 112 -1.94 -35.63 15.07
C SER A 112 -2.03 -36.00 16.55
N SER A 113 -1.13 -36.85 17.06
CA SER A 113 -1.10 -37.18 18.49
C SER A 113 -0.42 -36.10 19.33
N SER A 114 0.36 -35.22 18.69
CA SER A 114 1.22 -34.26 19.36
C SER A 114 1.07 -32.82 18.84
N VAL A 115 0.12 -32.53 17.98
CA VAL A 115 -0.21 -31.17 17.51
C VAL A 115 -1.70 -30.92 17.72
N LEU A 116 -2.04 -29.97 18.60
CA LEU A 116 -3.45 -29.58 18.84
C LEU A 116 -3.93 -28.60 17.76
N THR A 117 -3.18 -27.53 17.56
CA THR A 117 -3.49 -26.49 16.55
C THR A 117 -2.44 -26.56 15.44
N LYS A 118 -2.86 -27.02 14.25
CA LYS A 118 -1.97 -27.14 13.08
C LYS A 118 -1.55 -25.78 12.56
N MET A 119 -2.53 -24.89 12.38
CA MET A 119 -2.36 -23.55 11.85
C MET A 119 -3.37 -22.62 12.51
N SER A 120 -2.99 -21.40 12.85
CA SER A 120 -3.92 -20.38 13.36
C SER A 120 -3.62 -18.99 12.80
N SER A 121 -4.68 -18.29 12.42
CA SER A 121 -4.66 -16.87 12.08
C SER A 121 -5.66 -16.04 12.88
N CYS A 122 -6.16 -16.56 14.00
CA CYS A 122 -7.14 -15.84 14.82
C CYS A 122 -6.58 -14.51 15.32
N TYR A 123 -5.29 -14.47 15.67
CA TYR A 123 -4.62 -13.24 16.07
C TYR A 123 -4.61 -12.22 14.92
N ALA A 124 -4.09 -12.61 13.75
CA ALA A 124 -4.06 -11.78 12.55
C ALA A 124 -5.46 -11.24 12.18
N LEU A 125 -6.49 -12.08 12.21
CA LEU A 125 -7.87 -11.69 11.94
C LEU A 125 -8.38 -10.66 12.95
N SER A 126 -8.06 -10.82 14.25
CA SER A 126 -8.42 -9.87 15.30
C SER A 126 -7.77 -8.49 15.15
N GLU A 127 -6.61 -8.42 14.49
CA GLU A 127 -5.90 -7.18 14.11
C GLU A 127 -6.36 -6.61 12.74
N GLY A 128 -7.41 -7.19 12.15
CA GLY A 128 -7.99 -6.74 10.88
C GLY A 128 -7.37 -7.34 9.62
N GLN A 129 -6.51 -8.36 9.74
CA GLN A 129 -5.95 -9.08 8.58
C GLN A 129 -6.95 -10.14 8.10
N ARG A 130 -7.83 -9.73 7.18
CA ARG A 130 -8.91 -10.59 6.66
C ARG A 130 -8.52 -11.35 5.40
N ASP A 131 -7.54 -10.86 4.65
CA ASP A 131 -7.21 -11.35 3.31
C ASP A 131 -6.03 -12.34 3.29
N ILE A 132 -6.06 -13.36 4.15
CA ILE A 132 -5.06 -14.44 4.12
C ILE A 132 -5.44 -15.46 3.05
N ALA A 133 -4.51 -15.78 2.15
CA ALA A 133 -4.65 -16.87 1.17
C ALA A 133 -3.30 -17.56 0.92
N LEU A 134 -3.26 -18.88 1.10
CA LEU A 134 -2.06 -19.72 0.96
C LEU A 134 -2.38 -20.88 0.01
N GLU A 135 -1.47 -21.18 -0.90
CA GLU A 135 -1.64 -22.29 -1.83
C GLU A 135 -1.14 -23.60 -1.19
N ASP A 136 -1.99 -24.62 -1.10
CA ASP A 136 -1.61 -25.98 -0.77
C ASP A 136 -1.63 -26.85 -2.03
N LYS A 137 -0.45 -27.15 -2.56
CA LYS A 137 -0.25 -27.70 -3.91
C LYS A 137 -0.63 -29.15 -4.05
N ASP A 138 -0.63 -29.89 -2.95
CA ASP A 138 -0.86 -31.34 -2.97
C ASP A 138 -1.99 -31.79 -2.05
N GLY A 139 -2.70 -30.85 -1.41
CA GLY A 139 -3.80 -31.19 -0.52
C GLY A 139 -3.34 -31.77 0.81
N SER A 140 -2.05 -31.70 1.15
CA SER A 140 -1.50 -32.24 2.39
C SER A 140 -2.09 -31.59 3.65
N LEU A 141 -2.59 -30.36 3.52
CA LEU A 141 -3.21 -29.59 4.60
C LEU A 141 -4.74 -29.71 4.64
N ASN A 142 -5.33 -30.45 3.69
CA ASN A 142 -6.76 -30.63 3.61
C ASN A 142 -7.30 -31.44 4.81
N PRO A 143 -8.25 -30.90 5.59
CA PRO A 143 -8.76 -31.58 6.79
C PRO A 143 -9.56 -32.85 6.47
N ALA A 144 -10.13 -32.97 5.27
CA ALA A 144 -10.83 -34.17 4.82
C ALA A 144 -9.88 -35.27 4.32
N GLY A 145 -8.58 -34.97 4.16
CA GLY A 145 -7.56 -35.95 3.76
C GLY A 145 -7.73 -36.46 2.32
N THR A 146 -8.37 -35.69 1.44
CA THR A 146 -8.62 -36.06 0.05
C THR A 146 -7.37 -35.98 -0.83
N GLY A 147 -6.35 -35.22 -0.41
CA GLY A 147 -5.14 -34.95 -1.20
C GLY A 147 -5.43 -34.12 -2.46
N VAL A 148 -6.56 -33.40 -2.48
CA VAL A 148 -6.89 -32.46 -3.54
C VAL A 148 -6.29 -31.11 -3.20
N ALA A 149 -5.47 -30.58 -4.11
CA ALA A 149 -4.87 -29.25 -4.01
C ALA A 149 -5.94 -28.16 -3.84
N GLY A 150 -5.56 -27.05 -3.20
CA GLY A 150 -6.50 -26.00 -2.87
C GLY A 150 -5.83 -24.80 -2.22
N PHE A 151 -6.65 -23.97 -1.57
CA PHE A 151 -6.19 -22.80 -0.85
C PHE A 151 -6.64 -22.85 0.60
N ILE A 152 -5.76 -22.39 1.50
CA ILE A 152 -6.10 -22.06 2.87
C ILE A 152 -6.37 -20.57 2.92
N VAL A 153 -7.57 -20.19 3.37
CA VAL A 153 -8.03 -18.81 3.41
C VAL A 153 -8.49 -18.42 4.81
N SER A 154 -8.54 -17.13 5.11
CA SER A 154 -9.17 -16.63 6.34
C SER A 154 -10.64 -17.08 6.44
N ASP A 155 -11.10 -17.40 7.66
CA ASP A 155 -12.51 -17.66 7.96
C ASP A 155 -13.37 -16.37 8.01
N ASP A 156 -12.79 -15.22 7.64
CA ASP A 156 -13.56 -13.99 7.45
C ASP A 156 -14.65 -14.18 6.38
N PRO A 157 -15.93 -13.84 6.67
CA PRO A 157 -17.02 -14.04 5.72
C PRO A 157 -16.81 -13.35 4.37
N ASP A 158 -16.26 -12.13 4.36
CA ASP A 158 -16.03 -11.39 3.11
C ASP A 158 -14.89 -12.06 2.31
N ALA A 159 -13.84 -12.54 2.98
CA ALA A 159 -12.75 -13.29 2.35
C ALA A 159 -13.23 -14.60 1.74
N LEU A 160 -14.05 -15.36 2.47
CA LEU A 160 -14.66 -16.60 1.97
C LEU A 160 -15.56 -16.35 0.77
N GLU A 161 -16.40 -15.31 0.81
CA GLU A 161 -17.27 -14.95 -0.31
C GLU A 161 -16.45 -14.62 -1.57
N ARG A 162 -15.35 -13.85 -1.43
CA ARG A 162 -14.43 -13.50 -2.53
C ARG A 162 -13.82 -14.69 -3.24
N THR A 163 -13.65 -15.82 -2.57
CA THR A 163 -13.09 -17.02 -3.19
C THR A 163 -13.97 -17.58 -4.32
N GLY A 164 -15.27 -17.22 -4.36
CA GLY A 164 -16.25 -17.79 -5.28
C GLY A 164 -16.54 -19.27 -5.01
N ALA A 165 -16.07 -19.80 -3.87
CA ALA A 165 -16.44 -21.11 -3.37
C ALA A 165 -17.96 -21.20 -3.21
N ALA A 166 -18.57 -22.29 -3.67
CA ALA A 166 -19.96 -22.53 -3.38
C ALA A 166 -20.14 -22.68 -1.86
N ALA A 167 -21.25 -22.19 -1.31
CA ALA A 167 -21.51 -22.28 0.12
C ALA A 167 -21.30 -23.74 0.62
N GLY A 168 -20.36 -23.90 1.57
CA GLY A 168 -20.01 -25.20 2.14
C GLY A 168 -18.92 -26.01 1.42
N THR A 169 -18.25 -25.47 0.38
CA THR A 169 -17.10 -26.17 -0.24
C THR A 169 -15.78 -25.93 0.49
N CYS A 170 -15.72 -24.91 1.34
CA CYS A 170 -14.58 -24.70 2.23
C CYS A 170 -14.84 -25.38 3.57
N VAL A 171 -13.83 -26.05 4.12
CA VAL A 171 -13.88 -26.79 5.38
C VAL A 171 -12.93 -26.15 6.37
N SER A 172 -13.43 -25.79 7.55
CA SER A 172 -12.60 -25.23 8.62
C SER A 172 -11.41 -26.14 8.95
N LEU A 173 -10.24 -25.55 9.19
CA LEU A 173 -9.04 -26.25 9.67
C LEU A 173 -9.11 -26.56 11.18
N GLY A 174 -10.15 -26.11 11.87
CA GLY A 174 -10.41 -26.34 13.30
C GLY A 174 -10.86 -25.06 14.00
N ASP A 175 -11.52 -25.20 15.14
CA ASP A 175 -12.16 -24.10 15.88
C ASP A 175 -11.19 -22.96 16.27
N GLU A 176 -9.92 -23.28 16.51
CA GLU A 176 -8.87 -22.32 16.91
C GLU A 176 -8.01 -21.81 15.73
N SER A 177 -8.37 -22.20 14.50
CA SER A 177 -7.58 -21.85 13.32
C SER A 177 -7.95 -20.49 12.73
N CYS A 178 -9.23 -20.11 12.75
CA CYS A 178 -9.77 -18.99 11.97
C CYS A 178 -9.38 -19.05 10.48
N LEU A 179 -9.23 -20.27 9.96
CA LEU A 179 -8.82 -20.58 8.60
C LEU A 179 -9.68 -21.72 8.05
N SER A 180 -9.96 -21.62 6.76
CA SER A 180 -10.68 -22.63 5.99
C SER A 180 -9.84 -23.16 4.85
N TYR A 181 -10.03 -24.44 4.55
CA TYR A 181 -9.46 -25.10 3.38
C TYR A 181 -10.49 -25.18 2.27
N CYS A 182 -10.17 -24.68 1.09
CA CYS A 182 -11.05 -24.71 -0.09
C CYS A 182 -10.42 -25.53 -1.22
N GLU A 183 -10.95 -26.72 -1.47
CA GLU A 183 -10.48 -27.64 -2.52
C GLU A 183 -10.66 -27.07 -3.93
N GLY A 184 -9.68 -27.31 -4.81
CA GLY A 184 -9.75 -27.01 -6.25
C GLY A 184 -9.77 -25.51 -6.59
N LEU A 185 -9.61 -24.65 -5.60
CA LEU A 185 -9.48 -23.22 -5.81
C LEU A 185 -8.10 -22.86 -6.35
N CYS A 186 -8.06 -21.74 -7.05
CA CYS A 186 -6.86 -21.14 -7.57
C CYS A 186 -7.07 -19.64 -7.51
N LEU A 187 -6.46 -19.01 -6.51
CA LEU A 187 -6.65 -17.60 -6.20
C LEU A 187 -5.42 -16.81 -6.62
N GLN A 188 -5.64 -15.55 -6.99
CA GLN A 188 -4.62 -14.60 -7.42
C GLN A 188 -4.62 -13.42 -6.45
N ASN A 189 -3.44 -13.07 -5.96
CA ASN A 189 -3.27 -12.01 -4.98
C ASN A 189 -3.05 -10.69 -5.71
N PHE A 190 -3.94 -9.74 -5.45
CA PHE A 190 -3.88 -8.39 -5.99
C PHE A 190 -3.68 -7.39 -4.88
N LEU A 191 -2.93 -6.35 -5.24
CA LEU A 191 -2.68 -5.21 -4.40
C LEU A 191 -3.12 -3.96 -5.17
N VAL A 192 -4.01 -3.18 -4.59
CA VAL A 192 -4.49 -1.92 -5.16
C VAL A 192 -4.02 -0.78 -4.26
N HIS A 193 -3.37 0.22 -4.87
CA HIS A 193 -2.94 1.45 -4.20
C HIS A 193 -3.72 2.63 -4.74
N THR A 194 -4.15 3.51 -3.85
CA THR A 194 -4.75 4.78 -4.18
C THR A 194 -4.10 5.89 -3.38
N VAL A 195 -4.23 7.11 -3.89
CA VAL A 195 -3.85 8.31 -3.16
C VAL A 195 -5.11 8.97 -2.60
N ALA A 196 -4.95 9.50 -1.39
CA ALA A 196 -5.82 10.43 -0.70
C ALA A 196 -7.27 9.98 -0.59
N THR A 197 -7.48 8.92 0.16
CA THR A 197 -8.79 8.58 0.68
C THR A 197 -8.87 8.99 2.14
N GLY A 198 -9.35 10.20 2.41
CA GLY A 198 -9.83 10.49 3.77
C GLY A 198 -10.98 9.53 4.10
N GLY A 199 -11.07 9.07 5.34
CA GLY A 199 -12.17 8.23 5.83
C GLY A 199 -12.06 6.72 5.53
N ASP A 200 -13.10 6.00 5.96
CA ASP A 200 -13.33 4.56 5.77
C ASP A 200 -13.79 4.27 4.33
N VAL A 201 -12.83 4.19 3.41
CA VAL A 201 -13.09 3.84 2.01
C VAL A 201 -13.00 2.34 1.77
N ARG A 202 -13.99 1.78 1.06
CA ARG A 202 -13.99 0.38 0.63
C ARG A 202 -13.76 0.26 -0.87
N LEU A 203 -13.11 -0.81 -1.27
CA LEU A 203 -13.01 -1.23 -2.66
C LEU A 203 -14.11 -2.24 -2.94
N LYS A 204 -14.89 -2.01 -3.99
CA LYS A 204 -15.90 -2.97 -4.49
C LYS A 204 -15.41 -3.58 -5.80
N LEU A 205 -15.37 -4.91 -5.82
CA LEU A 205 -15.08 -5.74 -6.99
C LEU A 205 -16.39 -6.22 -7.59
N THR A 206 -16.57 -6.11 -8.90
CA THR A 206 -17.73 -6.66 -9.61
C THR A 206 -17.24 -7.59 -10.71
N LYS A 207 -17.47 -8.90 -10.56
CA LYS A 207 -17.06 -9.91 -11.54
C LYS A 207 -17.94 -9.84 -12.79
N ALA A 208 -17.39 -10.19 -13.94
CA ALA A 208 -18.17 -10.43 -15.16
C ALA A 208 -19.26 -11.50 -14.90
N GLY A 209 -20.50 -11.05 -14.73
CA GLY A 209 -21.62 -11.87 -14.25
C GLY A 209 -22.47 -11.19 -13.17
N GLY A 210 -21.94 -10.14 -12.53
CA GLY A 210 -22.65 -9.29 -11.59
C GLY A 210 -22.45 -9.64 -10.11
N GLU A 211 -21.65 -10.67 -9.80
CA GLU A 211 -21.23 -10.97 -8.42
C GLU A 211 -20.35 -9.84 -7.89
N THR A 212 -20.61 -9.38 -6.67
CA THR A 212 -19.91 -8.25 -6.06
C THR A 212 -19.25 -8.64 -4.77
N TYR A 213 -18.04 -8.13 -4.54
CA TYR A 213 -17.29 -8.33 -3.31
C TYR A 213 -16.74 -7.00 -2.79
N TYR A 214 -16.44 -6.94 -1.51
CA TYR A 214 -15.92 -5.75 -0.86
C TYR A 214 -14.58 -6.05 -0.21
N VAL A 215 -13.69 -5.07 -0.22
CA VAL A 215 -12.36 -5.13 0.41
C VAL A 215 -12.16 -3.84 1.18
N ASP A 216 -11.85 -3.98 2.47
CA ASP A 216 -11.65 -2.83 3.35
C ASP A 216 -10.27 -2.20 3.10
N LYS A 217 -10.18 -0.88 3.26
CA LYS A 217 -8.90 -0.18 3.23
C LYS A 217 -8.04 -0.66 4.40
N HIS A 218 -6.78 -0.88 4.09
CA HIS A 218 -5.75 -1.11 5.07
C HIS A 218 -5.21 0.18 5.67
N TRP A 219 -5.14 0.27 7.00
CA TRP A 219 -4.65 1.44 7.71
C TRP A 219 -3.15 1.33 8.00
N ASP A 220 -2.32 2.23 7.44
CA ASP A 220 -0.94 2.43 7.90
C ASP A 220 -0.89 3.57 8.92
N ASP A 221 -1.31 3.28 10.16
CA ASP A 221 -1.40 4.26 11.24
C ASP A 221 -0.03 4.73 11.77
N GLN A 222 1.08 4.04 11.42
CA GLN A 222 2.39 4.34 12.00
C GLN A 222 3.12 5.48 11.31
N TYR A 223 2.81 5.77 10.04
CA TYR A 223 3.32 6.96 9.36
C TYR A 223 2.44 8.18 9.63
N ARG A 224 2.36 8.54 10.92
CA ARG A 224 1.45 9.56 11.49
C ARG A 224 1.50 10.96 10.85
N ASN A 225 2.47 11.29 10.00
CA ASN A 225 2.60 12.64 9.44
C ASN A 225 2.60 12.74 7.91
N ASP A 226 3.06 11.73 7.15
CA ASP A 226 3.30 11.91 5.70
C ASP A 226 2.50 10.94 4.78
N TYR A 227 2.01 9.79 5.28
CA TYR A 227 1.38 8.74 4.47
C TYR A 227 -0.11 8.48 4.77
N LYS A 228 -0.77 9.32 5.57
CA LYS A 228 -2.24 9.28 5.77
C LYS A 228 -3.03 9.38 4.45
N SER A 229 -2.36 9.75 3.37
CA SER A 229 -2.90 9.91 2.03
C SER A 229 -2.76 8.67 1.15
N PHE A 230 -2.65 7.43 1.65
CA PHE A 230 -2.73 6.26 0.78
C PHE A 230 -3.78 5.25 1.24
N GLY A 231 -4.58 4.75 0.29
CA GLY A 231 -5.40 3.56 0.46
C GLY A 231 -4.65 2.36 -0.10
N THR A 232 -4.46 1.33 0.70
CA THR A 232 -3.93 0.04 0.22
C THR A 232 -4.98 -1.04 0.45
N TYR A 233 -5.22 -1.87 -0.56
CA TYR A 233 -6.19 -2.96 -0.52
C TYR A 233 -5.48 -4.22 -1.02
N SER A 234 -5.34 -5.24 -0.17
CA SER A 234 -4.83 -6.55 -0.57
C SER A 234 -5.98 -7.54 -0.54
N PHE A 235 -6.12 -8.36 -1.57
CA PHE A 235 -7.16 -9.38 -1.64
C PHE A 235 -6.78 -10.51 -2.59
N SER A 236 -7.46 -11.65 -2.40
CA SER A 236 -7.27 -12.85 -3.21
C SER A 236 -8.59 -13.21 -3.92
N ILE A 237 -8.54 -13.38 -5.24
CA ILE A 237 -9.72 -13.66 -6.08
C ILE A 237 -9.46 -14.76 -7.10
N PRO A 238 -10.48 -15.52 -7.53
CA PRO A 238 -10.32 -16.50 -8.60
C PRO A 238 -10.15 -15.83 -9.97
N GLU A 239 -9.77 -16.63 -10.96
CA GLU A 239 -9.71 -16.20 -12.37
C GLU A 239 -11.01 -15.50 -12.82
N GLY A 240 -10.87 -14.35 -13.48
CA GLY A 240 -11.98 -13.64 -14.11
C GLY A 240 -11.65 -12.18 -14.43
N ASP A 241 -12.59 -11.51 -15.09
CA ASP A 241 -12.54 -10.07 -15.32
C ASP A 241 -13.36 -9.36 -14.23
N TYR A 242 -12.77 -8.36 -13.58
CA TYR A 242 -13.38 -7.65 -12.47
C TYR A 242 -13.34 -6.15 -12.69
N ASP A 243 -14.50 -5.51 -12.53
CA ASP A 243 -14.61 -4.06 -12.43
C ASP A 243 -14.34 -3.63 -10.98
N VAL A 244 -13.44 -2.66 -10.82
CA VAL A 244 -13.03 -2.12 -9.51
C VAL A 244 -13.60 -0.72 -9.32
N THR A 245 -14.37 -0.51 -8.25
CA THR A 245 -14.94 0.78 -7.88
C THR A 245 -14.57 1.13 -6.43
N PHE A 246 -14.39 2.41 -6.11
CA PHE A 246 -14.16 2.87 -4.73
C PHE A 246 -15.44 3.46 -4.16
N LEU A 247 -15.74 3.14 -2.91
CA LEU A 247 -16.91 3.60 -2.18
C LEU A 247 -16.48 4.37 -0.94
N ASP A 248 -17.08 5.55 -0.72
CA ASP A 248 -16.92 6.31 0.51
C ASP A 248 -17.68 5.67 1.69
N GLU A 249 -17.64 6.31 2.86
CA GLU A 249 -18.29 5.83 4.09
C GLU A 249 -19.82 5.70 3.95
N ASP A 250 -20.41 6.53 3.07
CA ASP A 250 -21.85 6.54 2.77
C ASP A 250 -22.21 5.54 1.65
N GLY A 251 -21.23 4.85 1.07
CA GLY A 251 -21.40 3.91 -0.02
C GLY A 251 -21.53 4.56 -1.41
N ASN A 252 -21.23 5.85 -1.54
CA ASN A 252 -21.22 6.52 -2.84
C ASN A 252 -19.95 6.17 -3.60
N GLN A 253 -20.10 5.94 -4.91
CA GLN A 253 -18.98 5.66 -5.78
C GLN A 253 -18.19 6.94 -6.08
N PHE A 254 -16.87 6.85 -6.00
CA PHE A 254 -15.96 7.91 -6.43
C PHE A 254 -14.73 7.34 -7.15
N TYR A 255 -13.95 8.22 -7.78
CA TYR A 255 -12.65 7.85 -8.35
C TYR A 255 -11.55 8.24 -7.36
N ALA A 256 -10.85 7.25 -6.82
CA ALA A 256 -9.71 7.52 -5.96
C ALA A 256 -8.57 8.14 -6.79
N GLU A 257 -7.75 9.02 -6.19
CA GLU A 257 -6.68 9.69 -6.93
C GLU A 257 -5.60 8.68 -7.32
N SER A 258 -5.25 8.62 -8.62
CA SER A 258 -4.20 7.75 -9.18
C SER A 258 -4.23 6.29 -8.71
N PRO A 259 -5.35 5.56 -8.92
CA PRO A 259 -5.45 4.19 -8.48
C PRO A 259 -4.54 3.33 -9.37
N THR A 260 -3.71 2.52 -8.74
CA THR A 260 -2.82 1.56 -9.41
C THR A 260 -3.04 0.19 -8.81
N TYR A 261 -2.75 -0.86 -9.56
CA TYR A 261 -2.80 -2.21 -9.04
C TYR A 261 -1.63 -3.03 -9.55
N GLU A 262 -1.29 -4.04 -8.77
CA GLU A 262 -0.24 -4.99 -9.05
C GLU A 262 -0.73 -6.40 -8.69
N MET A 263 -0.42 -7.38 -9.54
CA MET A 263 -0.55 -8.79 -9.19
C MET A 263 0.76 -9.23 -8.54
N MET A 264 0.69 -9.69 -7.30
CA MET A 264 1.89 -9.91 -6.48
C MET A 264 2.71 -11.12 -6.95
N ALA A 265 2.05 -12.21 -7.32
CA ALA A 265 2.56 -13.19 -8.26
C ALA A 265 1.40 -13.98 -8.86
N ALA A 266 1.62 -14.55 -10.04
CA ALA A 266 0.73 -15.57 -10.54
C ALA A 266 0.80 -16.79 -9.62
N PRO A 267 -0.34 -17.38 -9.24
CA PRO A 267 -0.35 -18.64 -8.51
C PRO A 267 0.24 -19.75 -9.39
N GLU A 268 0.75 -20.82 -8.80
CA GLU A 268 1.33 -21.92 -9.58
C GLU A 268 0.27 -22.83 -10.22
N CYS A 269 -0.96 -22.80 -9.71
CA CYS A 269 -2.08 -23.51 -10.30
C CYS A 269 -2.38 -23.04 -11.76
N PRO A 270 -2.75 -23.98 -12.67
CA PRO A 270 -2.78 -23.74 -14.12
C PRO A 270 -4.05 -23.03 -14.61
N LYS A 271 -4.32 -21.82 -14.11
CA LYS A 271 -5.47 -21.00 -14.52
C LYS A 271 -5.04 -19.74 -15.27
N GLY A 272 -5.97 -19.16 -16.03
CA GLY A 272 -5.74 -17.89 -16.71
C GLY A 272 -5.61 -16.73 -15.72
N LEU A 273 -5.05 -15.61 -16.17
CA LEU A 273 -4.86 -14.42 -15.33
C LEU A 273 -6.15 -13.61 -15.25
N SER A 274 -6.46 -13.13 -14.05
CA SER A 274 -7.54 -12.17 -13.85
C SER A 274 -7.14 -10.80 -14.37
N THR A 275 -8.12 -10.05 -14.86
CA THR A 275 -7.94 -8.64 -15.21
C THR A 275 -8.73 -7.76 -14.24
N LEU A 276 -8.12 -6.65 -13.82
CA LEU A 276 -8.79 -5.63 -13.03
C LEU A 276 -9.00 -4.40 -13.90
N ASN A 277 -10.26 -4.01 -14.06
CA ASN A 277 -10.67 -2.82 -14.77
C ASN A 277 -11.12 -1.76 -13.76
N ILE A 278 -10.25 -0.81 -13.43
CA ILE A 278 -10.61 0.27 -12.51
C ILE A 278 -11.62 1.19 -13.19
N ILE A 279 -12.86 1.18 -12.70
CA ILE A 279 -13.94 1.97 -13.25
C ILE A 279 -13.74 3.42 -12.87
N ARG A 280 -13.50 4.21 -13.91
CA ARG A 280 -13.49 5.65 -13.88
C ARG A 280 -14.93 6.15 -14.09
N PRO A 281 -15.63 6.66 -13.05
CA PRO A 281 -16.90 7.33 -13.29
C PRO A 281 -16.68 8.47 -14.29
N SER A 282 -17.68 8.73 -15.13
CA SER A 282 -17.64 9.93 -15.96
C SER A 282 -17.52 11.12 -15.00
N PRO A 283 -16.47 11.93 -15.12
CA PRO A 283 -16.30 13.02 -14.19
C PRO A 283 -17.48 13.98 -14.30
N ASP A 284 -17.88 14.55 -13.18
CA ASP A 284 -18.73 15.73 -13.23
C ASP A 284 -17.93 16.85 -13.89
N SER A 285 -18.48 17.41 -14.98
CA SER A 285 -17.90 18.55 -15.68
C SER A 285 -17.50 19.71 -14.75
N ALA A 286 -18.23 19.90 -13.64
CA ALA A 286 -17.89 20.92 -12.65
C ALA A 286 -16.60 20.59 -11.88
N GLN A 287 -16.38 19.32 -11.54
CA GLN A 287 -15.18 18.87 -10.81
C GLN A 287 -13.93 19.00 -11.69
N CYS A 288 -14.02 18.75 -12.99
CA CYS A 288 -12.86 18.86 -13.89
C CYS A 288 -12.52 20.28 -14.33
N ASN A 289 -13.29 21.29 -13.90
CA ASN A 289 -12.90 22.67 -14.16
C ASN A 289 -11.76 23.13 -13.23
N GLU A 290 -11.51 22.41 -12.14
CA GLU A 290 -10.44 22.67 -11.19
C GLU A 290 -9.84 21.35 -10.69
N LEU A 291 -8.58 21.08 -11.05
CA LEU A 291 -7.93 19.82 -10.72
C LEU A 291 -7.29 19.82 -9.33
N ILE A 292 -7.07 20.99 -8.72
CA ILE A 292 -6.47 21.10 -7.40
C ILE A 292 -7.55 21.39 -6.35
N LYS A 293 -7.67 20.44 -5.41
CA LYS A 293 -8.42 20.61 -4.16
C LYS A 293 -7.50 21.20 -3.08
N HIS A 294 -8.07 21.94 -2.12
CA HIS A 294 -7.33 22.55 -1.01
C HIS A 294 -6.21 23.47 -1.52
N GLN A 295 -6.59 24.50 -2.27
CA GLN A 295 -5.65 25.35 -3.01
C GLN A 295 -4.91 26.35 -2.14
N ASP A 296 -5.60 26.85 -1.11
CA ASP A 296 -5.17 27.91 -0.20
C ASP A 296 -4.83 27.39 1.21
N PHE A 297 -5.07 26.09 1.45
CA PHE A 297 -4.75 25.39 2.70
C PHE A 297 -5.46 25.93 3.95
N GLU A 298 -6.54 26.68 3.75
CA GLU A 298 -7.25 27.36 4.85
C GLU A 298 -8.00 26.40 5.79
N ASP A 299 -8.24 25.17 5.34
CA ASP A 299 -8.79 24.07 6.14
C ASP A 299 -7.73 23.28 6.92
N GLY A 300 -6.44 23.58 6.71
CA GLY A 300 -5.33 22.88 7.37
C GLY A 300 -5.08 21.47 6.82
N GLU A 301 -5.68 21.10 5.69
CA GLU A 301 -5.57 19.76 5.11
C GLU A 301 -4.42 19.67 4.09
N LEU A 302 -3.68 18.55 4.13
CA LEU A 302 -2.61 18.22 3.17
C LEU A 302 -3.06 17.17 2.16
N THR A 303 -4.36 16.91 2.06
CA THR A 303 -4.90 15.73 1.37
C THR A 303 -4.48 15.67 -0.11
N GLY A 304 -3.68 14.64 -0.43
CA GLY A 304 -3.14 14.37 -1.77
C GLY A 304 -1.88 15.14 -2.15
N TYR A 305 -1.37 16.00 -1.27
CA TYR A 305 -0.02 16.55 -1.40
C TYR A 305 1.00 15.59 -0.78
N GLN A 306 2.14 15.43 -1.45
CA GLN A 306 3.20 14.51 -1.04
C GLN A 306 4.59 15.08 -1.31
N ILE A 307 5.59 14.41 -0.73
CA ILE A 307 6.99 14.67 -1.01
C ILE A 307 7.44 13.72 -2.14
N HIS A 308 7.66 14.26 -3.33
CA HIS A 308 8.25 13.49 -4.42
C HIS A 308 9.72 13.23 -4.14
N ARG A 309 10.15 11.97 -4.30
CA ARG A 309 11.49 11.45 -3.94
C ARG A 309 11.83 11.63 -2.46
N ASP A 310 10.87 11.30 -1.60
CA ASP A 310 11.12 11.11 -0.17
C ASP A 310 12.36 10.22 0.03
N SER A 311 13.39 10.80 0.64
CA SER A 311 14.67 10.13 0.87
C SER A 311 14.76 9.50 2.27
N GLY A 312 13.71 9.64 3.08
CA GLY A 312 13.65 9.25 4.50
C GLY A 312 14.54 10.12 5.39
N ARG A 313 15.00 11.29 4.92
CA ARG A 313 16.01 12.13 5.59
C ARG A 313 15.38 13.35 6.23
N ASN A 314 14.54 13.18 7.25
CA ASN A 314 13.97 14.29 8.03
C ASN A 314 13.25 15.39 7.20
N GLN A 315 12.88 15.10 5.95
CA GLN A 315 12.01 15.99 5.20
C GLN A 315 10.63 16.01 5.85
N LYS A 316 9.93 17.13 5.74
CA LYS A 316 8.64 17.32 6.38
C LYS A 316 7.77 18.21 5.50
N LEU A 317 6.56 17.74 5.21
CA LEU A 317 5.51 18.55 4.61
C LEU A 317 4.54 18.96 5.71
N GLU A 318 4.28 20.25 5.87
CA GLU A 318 3.40 20.75 6.92
C GLU A 318 2.67 22.02 6.47
N VAL A 319 1.46 22.22 7.00
CA VAL A 319 0.77 23.52 6.90
C VAL A 319 1.40 24.49 7.89
N VAL A 320 1.72 25.70 7.43
CA VAL A 320 2.32 26.78 8.21
C VAL A 320 1.53 28.07 8.06
N GLU A 321 1.62 28.97 9.02
CA GLU A 321 1.03 30.31 8.91
C GLU A 321 1.83 31.23 7.97
N GLY A 322 1.15 32.23 7.42
CA GLY A 322 1.77 33.28 6.61
C GLY A 322 1.68 33.03 5.11
N GLY A 323 0.48 32.69 4.63
CA GLY A 323 0.17 32.47 3.22
C GLY A 323 0.35 33.70 2.31
N ALA A 324 0.23 33.46 1.02
CA ALA A 324 0.24 34.45 -0.04
C ALA A 324 -1.11 35.19 -0.12
N ASP A 325 -1.10 36.42 -0.65
CA ASP A 325 -2.32 37.16 -0.96
C ASP A 325 -3.32 37.33 0.21
N ASN A 326 -2.81 37.37 1.45
CA ASN A 326 -3.54 37.40 2.72
C ASN A 326 -4.22 36.09 3.14
N SER A 327 -3.86 34.97 2.52
CA SER A 327 -4.15 33.63 3.04
C SER A 327 -3.52 33.45 4.44
N GLN A 328 -4.21 32.76 5.34
CA GLN A 328 -3.70 32.50 6.68
C GLN A 328 -2.61 31.43 6.63
N TYR A 329 -2.75 30.46 5.75
CA TYR A 329 -1.93 29.27 5.69
C TYR A 329 -1.23 29.06 4.35
N ALA A 330 -0.21 28.23 4.36
CA ALA A 330 0.51 27.74 3.20
C ALA A 330 1.08 26.35 3.52
N ILE A 331 1.49 25.59 2.50
CA ILE A 331 2.27 24.38 2.73
C ILE A 331 3.75 24.68 2.67
N LYS A 332 4.51 24.09 3.59
CA LYS A 332 5.97 24.14 3.64
C LYS A 332 6.55 22.75 3.50
N LEU A 333 7.43 22.58 2.54
CA LEU A 333 8.33 21.45 2.45
C LEU A 333 9.69 21.82 3.04
N THR A 334 10.03 21.21 4.17
CA THR A 334 11.38 21.22 4.72
C THR A 334 12.24 20.21 3.96
N ARG A 335 13.33 20.68 3.34
CA ARG A 335 14.13 19.90 2.39
C ARG A 335 15.51 19.62 2.95
N THR A 336 16.00 18.41 2.72
CA THR A 336 17.40 18.02 2.92
C THR A 336 18.13 17.75 1.62
N TRP A 337 17.39 17.65 0.51
CA TRP A 337 17.95 17.45 -0.81
C TRP A 337 17.19 18.23 -1.89
N TYR A 338 17.92 18.81 -2.86
CA TYR A 338 17.35 19.61 -3.95
C TYR A 338 16.40 18.84 -4.90
N ARG A 339 16.31 17.51 -4.77
CA ARG A 339 15.37 16.68 -5.54
C ARG A 339 14.09 16.35 -4.77
N GLU A 340 13.99 16.72 -3.51
CA GLU A 340 12.75 16.63 -2.74
C GLU A 340 11.85 17.76 -3.20
N MET A 341 10.61 17.43 -3.53
CA MET A 341 9.67 18.33 -4.20
C MET A 341 8.28 18.15 -3.62
N ILE A 342 7.44 19.17 -3.74
CA ILE A 342 6.01 19.02 -3.48
C ILE A 342 5.38 18.46 -4.75
N THR A 343 4.60 17.39 -4.61
CA THR A 343 3.79 16.81 -5.70
C THR A 343 2.33 16.75 -5.29
N LYS A 344 1.45 16.89 -6.27
CA LYS A 344 0.00 16.65 -6.15
C LYS A 344 -0.44 15.78 -7.31
N TYR A 345 -1.14 14.69 -7.02
CA TYR A 345 -1.75 13.89 -8.06
C TYR A 345 -2.92 14.62 -8.68
N LEU A 346 -3.03 14.49 -10.00
CA LEU A 346 -4.17 14.98 -10.75
C LEU A 346 -5.16 13.84 -10.95
N ASP A 347 -6.45 14.16 -10.90
CA ASP A 347 -7.48 13.21 -11.29
C ASP A 347 -7.36 12.94 -12.79
N THR A 348 -6.85 11.76 -13.13
CA THR A 348 -6.67 11.34 -14.51
C THR A 348 -7.99 11.18 -15.25
N ALA A 349 -9.13 11.12 -14.56
CA ALA A 349 -10.45 11.16 -15.16
C ALA A 349 -10.78 12.51 -15.81
N CYS A 350 -10.21 13.58 -15.30
CA CYS A 350 -10.39 14.93 -15.83
C CYS A 350 -9.44 15.28 -16.98
N LEU A 351 -8.47 14.42 -17.28
CA LEU A 351 -7.46 14.69 -18.30
C LEU A 351 -7.88 14.11 -19.65
N THR A 352 -8.71 14.85 -20.38
CA THR A 352 -9.10 14.49 -21.76
C THR A 352 -8.08 15.03 -22.76
N GLU A 353 -7.60 14.18 -23.68
CA GLU A 353 -6.64 14.58 -24.71
C GLU A 353 -7.11 15.84 -25.48
N GLY A 354 -6.20 16.81 -25.62
CA GLY A 354 -6.45 18.07 -26.32
C GLY A 354 -7.02 19.19 -25.46
N GLU A 355 -7.50 18.91 -24.24
CA GLU A 355 -7.92 19.96 -23.32
C GLU A 355 -6.72 20.73 -22.77
N THR A 356 -6.89 22.04 -22.58
CA THR A 356 -5.87 22.91 -22.00
C THR A 356 -6.27 23.31 -20.59
N PHE A 357 -5.28 23.32 -19.71
CA PHE A 357 -5.43 23.79 -18.34
C PHE A 357 -4.46 24.93 -18.07
N ASP A 358 -4.96 25.99 -17.45
CA ASP A 358 -4.18 27.09 -16.92
C ASP A 358 -3.71 26.75 -15.52
N VAL A 359 -2.46 27.09 -15.23
CA VAL A 359 -1.84 26.79 -13.95
C VAL A 359 -1.39 28.08 -13.29
N ARG A 360 -1.73 28.25 -12.02
CA ARG A 360 -1.28 29.37 -11.20
C ARG A 360 -0.99 28.91 -9.79
N LEU A 361 0.11 29.41 -9.23
CA LEU A 361 0.42 29.22 -7.81
C LEU A 361 1.27 30.38 -7.30
N SER A 362 1.24 30.57 -6.00
CA SER A 362 2.15 31.43 -5.27
C SER A 362 3.21 30.57 -4.58
N TYR A 363 4.47 30.97 -4.66
CA TYR A 363 5.56 30.23 -4.03
C TYR A 363 6.60 31.16 -3.41
N ARG A 364 7.31 30.63 -2.42
CA ARG A 364 8.44 31.30 -1.78
C ARG A 364 9.51 30.29 -1.41
N VAL A 365 10.77 30.67 -1.60
CA VAL A 365 11.91 29.85 -1.18
C VAL A 365 12.59 30.55 -0.01
N VAL A 366 12.76 29.81 1.09
CA VAL A 366 13.39 30.32 2.31
C VAL A 366 14.50 29.41 2.79
N ASP A 367 15.46 29.94 3.52
CA ASP A 367 16.49 29.13 4.17
C ASP A 367 15.96 28.46 5.48
N ALA A 368 16.87 27.89 6.26
CA ALA A 368 16.53 27.27 7.55
C ALA A 368 16.04 28.29 8.60
N ASP A 369 16.46 29.55 8.49
CA ASP A 369 16.13 30.66 9.38
C ASP A 369 14.92 31.48 8.87
N ALA A 370 14.21 30.96 7.85
CA ALA A 370 13.08 31.60 7.18
C ALA A 370 13.41 32.91 6.42
N ASN A 371 14.69 33.16 6.11
CA ASN A 371 15.07 34.27 5.25
C ASN A 371 14.81 33.93 3.79
N GLY A 372 14.44 34.94 3.01
CA GLY A 372 14.21 34.83 1.58
C GLY A 372 15.46 34.42 0.80
N VAL A 373 15.32 33.51 -0.16
CA VAL A 373 16.43 33.03 -1.00
C VAL A 373 16.25 33.49 -2.45
N ALA A 374 17.27 34.16 -2.99
CA ALA A 374 17.31 34.61 -4.38
C ALA A 374 17.41 33.43 -5.36
N CYS A 375 16.77 33.54 -6.52
CA CYS A 375 16.92 32.61 -7.65
C CYS A 375 17.16 33.39 -8.96
N GLY A 376 17.81 32.75 -9.95
CA GLY A 376 17.69 33.19 -11.35
C GLY A 376 18.74 34.14 -11.97
N ASP A 377 20.00 34.16 -11.55
CA ASP A 377 21.05 35.01 -12.20
C ASP A 377 22.30 34.25 -12.72
N GLY A 378 22.22 32.92 -12.86
CA GLY A 378 23.32 32.08 -13.35
C GLY A 378 24.41 31.79 -12.31
N THR A 379 24.41 32.50 -11.17
CA THR A 379 25.19 32.14 -9.96
C THR A 379 24.29 31.61 -8.85
N ALA A 380 23.03 32.04 -8.83
CA ALA A 380 22.00 31.54 -7.93
C ALA A 380 21.49 30.14 -8.35
N PRO A 381 20.88 29.39 -7.41
CA PRO A 381 20.05 28.22 -7.71
C PRO A 381 19.01 28.54 -8.79
N GLY A 382 18.56 27.52 -9.52
CA GLY A 382 17.47 27.73 -10.45
C GLY A 382 16.24 28.21 -9.70
N CYS A 383 15.44 29.04 -10.36
CA CYS A 383 14.12 29.31 -9.83
C CYS A 383 13.30 28.01 -9.89
N PRO A 384 12.41 27.80 -8.92
CA PRO A 384 11.49 26.70 -9.01
C PRO A 384 10.64 26.76 -10.30
N GLU A 385 10.39 25.59 -10.86
CA GLU A 385 9.64 25.33 -12.08
C GLU A 385 8.57 24.28 -11.76
N LEU A 386 7.38 24.39 -12.36
CA LEU A 386 6.35 23.37 -12.25
C LEU A 386 6.36 22.47 -13.49
N TYR A 387 6.17 21.17 -13.25
CA TYR A 387 6.10 20.16 -14.30
C TYR A 387 4.84 19.31 -14.16
N ILE A 388 4.24 18.94 -15.29
CA ILE A 388 3.39 17.74 -15.32
C ILE A 388 4.27 16.54 -15.56
N TYR A 389 4.10 15.52 -14.72
CA TYR A 389 4.83 14.27 -14.74
C TYR A 389 3.84 13.11 -14.85
N HIS A 390 4.17 12.07 -15.61
CA HIS A 390 3.37 10.85 -15.66
C HIS A 390 4.26 9.61 -15.70
N ALA A 391 3.65 8.43 -15.59
CA ALA A 391 4.32 7.15 -15.37
C ALA A 391 5.44 6.79 -16.37
N SER A 392 5.49 7.39 -17.57
CA SER A 392 6.59 7.17 -18.52
C SER A 392 7.84 8.03 -18.25
N HIS A 393 7.92 8.66 -17.08
CA HIS A 393 9.03 9.51 -16.63
C HIS A 393 9.29 10.74 -17.52
N THR A 394 8.27 11.24 -18.21
CA THR A 394 8.37 12.45 -19.04
C THR A 394 7.90 13.66 -18.25
N TYR A 395 8.70 14.72 -18.27
CA TYR A 395 8.44 15.99 -17.58
C TYR A 395 8.04 17.05 -18.61
N TYR A 396 6.88 17.67 -18.42
CA TYR A 396 6.37 18.75 -19.25
C TYR A 396 6.42 20.04 -18.43
N ASN A 397 7.35 20.94 -18.74
CA ASN A 397 7.39 22.24 -18.09
C ASN A 397 6.12 23.02 -18.47
N VAL A 398 5.38 23.51 -17.48
CA VAL A 398 4.09 24.16 -17.72
C VAL A 398 4.16 25.68 -17.77
N GLY A 399 5.27 26.31 -17.36
CA GLY A 399 5.34 27.77 -17.26
C GLY A 399 6.54 28.29 -16.49
N SER A 400 6.43 29.53 -16.04
CA SER A 400 7.49 30.21 -15.31
C SER A 400 6.95 31.23 -14.32
N THR A 401 7.83 31.73 -13.45
CA THR A 401 7.58 32.91 -12.63
C THR A 401 7.23 34.11 -13.50
N ILE A 402 6.19 34.85 -13.13
CA ILE A 402 5.81 36.10 -13.76
C ILE A 402 6.44 37.27 -13.00
N GLY A 403 7.01 38.21 -13.76
CA GLY A 403 7.60 39.43 -13.22
C GLY A 403 9.02 39.22 -12.69
N THR A 404 9.50 40.20 -11.91
CA THR A 404 10.80 40.10 -11.25
C THR A 404 10.67 39.27 -9.99
N TYR A 405 11.53 38.26 -9.84
CA TYR A 405 11.58 37.46 -8.62
C TYR A 405 11.94 38.30 -7.40
N ASP A 406 11.15 38.20 -6.33
CA ASP A 406 11.40 38.79 -5.03
C ASP A 406 11.80 37.70 -4.04
N ALA A 407 13.08 37.70 -3.63
CA ALA A 407 13.60 36.75 -2.65
C ALA A 407 12.85 36.83 -1.31
N ASN A 408 12.42 38.02 -0.90
CA ASN A 408 11.81 38.25 0.41
C ASN A 408 10.28 38.14 0.39
N GLY A 409 9.69 38.01 -0.80
CA GLY A 409 8.25 38.01 -1.02
C GLY A 409 7.72 36.69 -1.56
N TRP A 410 6.40 36.66 -1.73
CA TRP A 410 5.72 35.63 -2.51
C TRP A 410 5.88 35.93 -4.00
N ASN A 411 6.14 34.88 -4.78
CA ASN A 411 6.32 34.96 -6.22
C ASN A 411 5.18 34.21 -6.90
N THR A 412 4.67 34.73 -8.01
CA THR A 412 3.61 34.07 -8.77
C THR A 412 4.22 33.27 -9.92
N PHE A 413 3.88 32.00 -9.98
CA PHE A 413 4.11 31.15 -11.14
C PHE A 413 2.84 31.08 -11.97
N GLN A 414 2.96 31.17 -13.30
CA GLN A 414 1.84 30.99 -14.20
C GLN A 414 2.27 30.19 -15.43
N GLY A 415 1.35 29.38 -15.93
CA GLY A 415 1.60 28.50 -17.05
C GLY A 415 0.32 27.93 -17.64
N SER A 416 0.48 27.08 -18.64
CA SER A 416 -0.59 26.22 -19.13
C SER A 416 -0.01 24.93 -19.71
N PHE A 417 -0.82 23.88 -19.78
CA PHE A 417 -0.46 22.67 -20.50
C PHE A 417 -1.67 22.12 -21.26
N THR A 418 -1.39 21.44 -22.37
CA THR A 418 -2.40 20.68 -23.10
C THR A 418 -2.24 19.21 -22.79
N VAL A 419 -3.34 18.54 -22.44
CA VAL A 419 -3.35 17.11 -22.13
C VAL A 419 -2.96 16.32 -23.38
N THR A 420 -1.88 15.56 -23.28
CA THR A 420 -1.43 14.67 -24.36
C THR A 420 -2.13 13.32 -24.30
N ALA A 421 -2.12 12.56 -25.40
CA ALA A 421 -2.57 11.16 -25.42
C ALA A 421 -1.94 10.35 -24.27
N ALA A 422 -0.64 10.52 -24.03
CA ALA A 422 0.09 9.79 -23.00
C ALA A 422 -0.33 10.16 -21.57
N MET A 423 -0.73 11.41 -21.32
CA MET A 423 -1.29 11.83 -20.04
C MET A 423 -2.69 11.25 -19.82
N SER A 424 -3.56 11.33 -20.83
CA SER A 424 -4.94 10.83 -20.74
C SER A 424 -5.03 9.30 -20.55
N ALA A 425 -4.06 8.57 -21.12
CA ALA A 425 -3.94 7.12 -21.00
C ALA A 425 -3.15 6.67 -19.76
N ALA A 426 -2.51 7.58 -19.02
CA ALA A 426 -1.73 7.22 -17.85
C ALA A 426 -2.65 6.86 -16.67
N SER A 427 -2.27 5.84 -15.90
CA SER A 427 -2.88 5.53 -14.61
C SER A 427 -2.56 6.60 -13.55
N LYS A 428 -1.49 7.36 -13.77
CA LYS A 428 -0.91 8.29 -12.80
C LYS A 428 -0.36 9.53 -13.49
N VAL A 429 -0.82 10.70 -13.04
CA VAL A 429 -0.31 12.02 -13.45
C VAL A 429 -0.12 12.88 -12.20
N GLU A 430 1.01 13.58 -12.15
CA GLU A 430 1.46 14.41 -11.02
C GLU A 430 1.75 15.83 -11.51
N ALA A 431 1.36 16.83 -10.74
CA ALA A 431 1.95 18.17 -10.81
C ALA A 431 3.10 18.24 -9.81
N VAL A 432 4.32 18.43 -10.30
CA VAL A 432 5.56 18.34 -9.53
C VAL A 432 6.28 19.68 -9.55
N PHE A 433 6.52 20.26 -8.38
CA PHE A 433 7.22 21.54 -8.24
C PHE A 433 8.71 21.33 -7.98
N PHE A 434 9.52 21.60 -9.00
CA PHE A 434 10.95 21.31 -9.07
C PHE A 434 11.82 22.56 -8.87
N ASP A 435 13.03 22.41 -8.35
CA ASP A 435 14.07 23.44 -8.44
C ASP A 435 15.15 22.96 -9.41
N LYS A 436 15.36 23.72 -10.48
CA LYS A 436 16.40 23.46 -11.47
C LYS A 436 17.76 23.92 -10.95
N SER A 437 18.40 23.16 -10.06
CA SER A 437 19.78 23.50 -9.70
C SER A 437 20.67 23.47 -10.96
N THR A 438 21.23 24.63 -11.30
CA THR A 438 22.02 24.87 -12.51
C THR A 438 23.39 24.20 -12.48
N ASN A 439 23.78 23.61 -11.35
CA ASN A 439 25.06 22.94 -11.16
C ASN A 439 24.83 21.44 -10.99
N GLY A 440 25.08 20.69 -12.07
CA GLY A 440 25.02 19.24 -12.09
C GLY A 440 25.70 18.62 -10.85
N TYR A 441 24.94 17.80 -10.12
CA TYR A 441 25.42 16.90 -9.07
C TYR A 441 26.43 17.52 -8.07
N GLY A 442 25.98 18.38 -7.15
CA GLY A 442 26.82 18.68 -5.97
C GLY A 442 26.44 19.88 -5.10
N GLY A 443 25.60 20.80 -5.56
CA GLY A 443 25.19 21.95 -4.75
C GLY A 443 24.19 21.57 -3.65
N SER A 444 24.53 21.82 -2.39
CA SER A 444 23.69 21.64 -1.20
C SER A 444 22.59 22.69 -1.09
N PHE A 445 21.79 22.86 -2.15
CA PHE A 445 20.63 23.75 -2.03
C PHE A 445 19.57 23.07 -1.14
N THR A 446 19.43 23.57 0.09
CA THR A 446 18.49 23.09 1.11
C THR A 446 17.50 24.20 1.50
N GLY A 447 17.14 25.08 0.56
CA GLY A 447 16.07 26.03 0.78
C GLY A 447 14.75 25.27 0.97
N ASN A 448 14.01 25.60 2.01
CA ASN A 448 12.64 25.15 2.22
C ASN A 448 11.73 25.81 1.18
N LEU A 449 10.74 25.07 0.72
CA LEU A 449 9.80 25.53 -0.30
C LEU A 449 8.45 25.77 0.36
N LEU A 450 7.85 26.94 0.12
CA LEU A 450 6.47 27.24 0.47
C LEU A 450 5.63 27.37 -0.80
N LEU A 451 4.42 26.79 -0.77
CA LEU A 451 3.41 26.92 -1.83
C LEU A 451 2.08 27.35 -1.24
N ASP A 452 1.36 28.15 -2.00
CA ASP A 452 0.02 28.63 -1.68
C ASP A 452 -0.77 28.98 -2.95
N ASN A 453 -2.09 29.10 -2.85
CA ASN A 453 -3.01 29.44 -3.93
C ASN A 453 -2.79 28.60 -5.21
N PHE A 454 -2.57 27.29 -5.05
CA PHE A 454 -2.29 26.40 -6.18
C PHE A 454 -3.57 25.99 -6.91
N SER A 455 -3.71 26.41 -8.15
CA SER A 455 -4.86 26.12 -9.02
C SER A 455 -4.42 25.52 -10.35
N ILE A 456 -5.20 24.56 -10.84
CA ILE A 456 -5.11 24.06 -12.22
C ILE A 456 -6.52 24.06 -12.79
N THR A 457 -6.86 25.12 -13.49
CA THR A 457 -8.21 25.34 -14.02
C THR A 457 -8.28 25.03 -15.50
N LYS A 458 -9.42 24.50 -15.94
CA LYS A 458 -9.65 24.27 -17.37
C LYS A 458 -9.71 25.61 -18.11
N SER A 459 -8.95 25.76 -19.17
CA SER A 459 -8.95 26.98 -19.98
C SER A 459 -10.27 27.15 -20.71
N ASP A 460 -10.87 28.33 -20.62
CA ASP A 460 -12.03 28.68 -21.43
C ASP A 460 -11.62 28.74 -22.91
N ALA A 461 -12.27 27.96 -23.77
CA ALA A 461 -12.01 27.99 -25.22
C ALA A 461 -12.22 29.38 -25.87
N SER A 462 -12.84 30.32 -25.14
CA SER A 462 -13.11 31.69 -25.58
C SER A 462 -11.98 32.70 -25.33
N SER A 463 -10.98 32.36 -24.51
CA SER A 463 -9.89 33.29 -24.16
C SER A 463 -8.68 33.22 -25.10
N GLN A 464 -8.67 32.29 -26.06
CA GLN A 464 -7.56 32.07 -27.01
C GLN A 464 -7.77 32.68 -28.40
N SER A 465 -8.77 33.56 -28.59
CA SER A 465 -9.06 34.21 -29.89
C SER A 465 -8.28 35.50 -30.13
#